data_AF-A0A3N4QAK1-F1
#
_entry.id   AF-A0A3N4QAK1-F1
#
_cell.length_a   1.000
_cell.length_b   1.000
_cell.length_c   1.000
_cell.angle_alpha   90.00
_cell.angle_beta   90.00
_cell.angle_gamma   90.00
#
_symmetry.space_group_name_H-M   'P 1'
#
loop_
_entity.id
_entity.type
_entity.pdbx_description
1 polymer ?
#
loop_
_entity_poly.entity_id
_entity_poly.type
_entity_poly.pdbx_seq_one_letter_code
_entity_poly.pdbx_strand_id
1 'polypeptide(L)'
;METDIEAVYQHNILIRARVTRVQAKANDDNRETLTEKAERGYNVTRKGVKAPFPVPQITFCVSDLYFAEPHDIKEVYSETMGRFLKIRQLEDGRYALVMQDGKQNFYTYSKGRLALVEINHALGKASFRLLEKK
;
A
#
# COMPACT_ATOMS: atom_id res chain seq x y z
N MET A 1 3.17 -3.59 17.18
CA MET A 1 1.81 -3.80 16.62
C MET A 1 1.96 -4.57 15.33
N GLU A 2 1.66 -5.85 15.36
CA GLU A 2 1.73 -6.74 14.19
C GLU A 2 0.53 -6.46 13.27
N THR A 3 0.80 -6.34 11.97
CA THR A 3 -0.20 -6.09 10.93
C THR A 3 0.04 -7.09 9.81
N ASP A 4 -1.01 -7.82 9.46
CA ASP A 4 -1.03 -8.73 8.31
C ASP A 4 -1.72 -8.03 7.13
N ILE A 5 -1.14 -8.18 5.93
CA ILE A 5 -1.66 -7.59 4.69
C ILE A 5 -1.72 -8.69 3.63
N GLU A 6 -2.91 -8.92 3.10
CA GLU A 6 -3.18 -9.85 2.02
C GLU A 6 -3.78 -9.09 0.84
N ALA A 7 -3.24 -9.29 -0.36
CA ALA A 7 -3.79 -8.75 -1.61
C ALA A 7 -3.93 -9.89 -2.64
N VAL A 8 -5.13 -10.08 -3.17
CA VAL A 8 -5.48 -11.14 -4.12
C VAL A 8 -5.85 -10.51 -5.45
N TYR A 9 -5.14 -10.93 -6.50
CA TYR A 9 -5.29 -10.43 -7.85
C TYR A 9 -5.83 -11.50 -8.79
N GLN A 10 -6.60 -11.06 -9.78
CA GLN A 10 -6.99 -11.87 -10.93
C GLN A 10 -6.81 -11.03 -12.19
N HIS A 11 -6.03 -11.52 -13.15
CA HIS A 11 -5.65 -10.77 -14.37
C HIS A 11 -5.10 -9.36 -14.07
N ASN A 12 -4.20 -9.25 -13.08
CA ASN A 12 -3.60 -7.98 -12.61
C ASN A 12 -4.60 -6.96 -12.03
N ILE A 13 -5.84 -7.37 -11.75
CA ILE A 13 -6.85 -6.54 -11.10
C ILE A 13 -7.03 -7.07 -9.67
N LEU A 14 -6.95 -6.18 -8.69
CA LEU A 14 -7.23 -6.52 -7.30
C LEU A 14 -8.68 -6.99 -7.20
N ILE A 15 -8.89 -8.18 -6.63
CA ILE A 15 -10.22 -8.72 -6.35
C ILE A 15 -10.55 -8.57 -4.86
N ARG A 16 -9.54 -8.73 -4.01
CA ARG A 16 -9.67 -8.59 -2.55
C ARG A 16 -8.37 -8.08 -1.94
N ALA A 17 -8.44 -7.12 -1.02
CA ALA A 17 -7.36 -6.80 -0.10
C ALA A 17 -7.88 -6.85 1.34
N ARG A 18 -7.10 -7.42 2.25
CA ARG A 18 -7.44 -7.52 3.67
C ARG A 18 -6.24 -7.09 4.51
N VAL A 19 -6.46 -6.17 5.42
CA VAL A 19 -5.47 -5.73 6.40
C VAL A 19 -6.00 -6.05 7.78
N THR A 20 -5.26 -6.84 8.55
CA THR A 20 -5.62 -7.23 9.92
C THR A 20 -4.60 -6.74 10.92
N ARG A 21 -5.04 -5.97 11.92
CA ARG A 21 -4.20 -5.54 13.06
C ARG A 21 -4.30 -6.60 14.16
N VAL A 22 -3.32 -7.49 14.23
CA VAL A 22 -3.36 -8.74 15.01
C VAL A 22 -3.54 -8.48 16.52
N GLN A 23 -3.04 -7.35 17.02
CA GLN A 23 -3.09 -6.99 18.44
C GLN A 23 -4.31 -6.13 18.84
N ALA A 24 -5.20 -5.81 17.89
CA ALA A 24 -6.42 -5.07 18.21
C ALA A 24 -7.43 -5.97 18.92
N LYS A 25 -8.16 -5.42 19.90
CA LYS A 25 -9.22 -6.16 20.62
C LYS A 25 -10.27 -6.69 19.63
N ALA A 26 -10.92 -7.80 19.95
CA ALA A 26 -11.88 -8.45 19.05
C ALA A 26 -13.02 -7.52 18.57
N ASN A 27 -13.45 -6.56 19.40
CA ASN A 27 -14.48 -5.58 19.09
C ASN A 27 -13.93 -4.20 18.68
N ASP A 28 -12.66 -4.11 18.29
CA ASP A 28 -12.11 -2.87 17.76
C ASP A 28 -12.47 -2.77 16.28
N ASP A 29 -13.39 -1.86 15.94
CA ASP A 29 -13.78 -1.60 14.55
C ASP A 29 -12.59 -1.22 13.65
N ASN A 30 -11.50 -0.71 14.24
CA ASN A 30 -10.27 -0.38 13.53
C ASN A 30 -9.34 -1.59 13.31
N ARG A 31 -9.75 -2.79 13.72
CA ARG A 31 -8.99 -4.05 13.57
C ARG A 31 -8.76 -4.42 12.11
N GLU A 32 -9.70 -4.12 11.24
CA GLU A 32 -9.67 -4.55 9.84
C GLU A 32 -9.89 -3.40 8.84
N THR A 33 -9.17 -3.47 7.72
CA THR A 33 -9.58 -2.82 6.46
C THR A 33 -9.79 -3.92 5.42
N LEU A 34 -10.96 -3.96 4.79
CA LEU A 34 -11.30 -4.94 3.76
C LEU A 34 -11.74 -4.21 2.48
N THR A 35 -11.15 -4.58 1.36
CA THR A 35 -11.48 -4.06 0.02
C THR A 35 -11.90 -5.23 -0.84
N GLU A 36 -13.06 -5.14 -1.47
CA GLU A 36 -13.63 -6.21 -2.29
C GLU A 36 -14.11 -5.65 -3.63
N LYS A 37 -13.81 -6.33 -4.73
CA LYS A 37 -14.35 -5.99 -6.04
C LYS A 37 -15.87 -6.13 -6.02
N ALA A 38 -16.56 -5.13 -6.54
CA ALA A 38 -18.00 -5.12 -6.76
C ALA A 38 -18.31 -5.01 -8.26
N GLU A 39 -19.59 -5.14 -8.63
CA GLU A 39 -20.06 -4.97 -10.01
C GLU A 39 -19.59 -3.63 -10.60
N ARG A 40 -19.71 -2.53 -9.82
CA ARG A 40 -19.33 -1.16 -10.23
C ARG A 40 -18.25 -0.59 -9.34
N GLY A 41 -17.06 -1.18 -9.44
CA GLY A 41 -15.86 -0.74 -8.74
C GLY A 41 -15.54 -1.62 -7.54
N TYR A 42 -15.46 -1.05 -6.34
CA TYR A 42 -15.11 -1.76 -5.10
C TYR A 42 -16.02 -1.37 -3.95
N ASN A 43 -16.05 -2.20 -2.90
CA ASN A 43 -16.49 -1.81 -1.58
C ASN A 43 -15.29 -1.81 -0.63
N VAL A 44 -15.22 -0.79 0.22
CA VAL A 44 -14.18 -0.67 1.26
C VAL A 44 -14.87 -0.66 2.61
N THR A 45 -14.54 -1.63 3.45
CA THR A 45 -14.95 -1.71 4.85
C THR A 45 -13.80 -1.25 5.73
N ARG A 46 -14.02 -0.19 6.51
CA ARG A 46 -13.02 0.34 7.45
C ARG A 46 -13.73 0.93 8.66
N LYS A 47 -13.22 0.66 9.87
CA LYS A 47 -13.87 1.11 11.11
C LYS A 47 -15.33 0.66 11.18
N GLY A 48 -15.59 -0.61 10.83
CA GLY A 48 -16.94 -1.18 10.80
C GLY A 48 -17.87 -0.65 9.69
N VAL A 49 -17.46 0.39 8.96
CA VAL A 49 -18.29 1.04 7.93
C VAL A 49 -17.89 0.55 6.55
N LYS A 50 -18.85 -0.03 5.82
CA LYS A 50 -18.72 -0.40 4.40
C LYS A 50 -19.20 0.75 3.51
N ALA A 51 -18.35 1.20 2.60
CA ALA A 51 -18.65 2.27 1.65
C ALA A 51 -18.28 1.87 0.23
N PRO A 52 -19.05 2.32 -0.79
CA PRO A 52 -18.68 2.13 -2.18
C PRO A 52 -17.44 2.96 -2.53
N PHE A 53 -16.57 2.39 -3.35
CA PHE A 53 -15.39 3.03 -3.90
C PHE A 53 -15.44 2.92 -5.44
N PRO A 54 -15.91 3.98 -6.13
CA PRO A 54 -16.27 3.92 -7.55
C PRO A 54 -15.05 4.01 -8.47
N VAL A 55 -14.08 3.14 -8.25
CA VAL A 55 -12.88 3.00 -9.08
C VAL A 55 -13.04 1.70 -9.88
N PRO A 56 -12.92 1.74 -11.22
CA PRO A 56 -13.21 0.58 -12.04
C PRO A 56 -12.27 -0.60 -11.75
N GLN A 57 -10.98 -0.31 -11.60
CA GLN A 57 -9.91 -1.29 -11.38
C GLN A 57 -8.83 -0.71 -10.48
N ILE A 58 -8.33 -1.53 -9.57
CA ILE A 58 -7.10 -1.28 -8.81
C ILE A 58 -6.07 -2.28 -9.33
N THR A 59 -4.96 -1.77 -9.89
CA THR A 59 -3.92 -2.61 -10.54
C THR A 59 -2.58 -2.59 -9.82
N PHE A 60 -2.41 -1.71 -8.84
CA PHE A 60 -1.17 -1.56 -8.09
C PHE A 60 -1.47 -1.05 -6.67
N CYS A 61 -1.04 -1.80 -5.67
CA CYS A 61 -1.20 -1.48 -4.25
C CYS A 61 0.14 -1.12 -3.60
N VAL A 62 0.11 -0.60 -2.37
CA VAL A 62 1.33 -0.23 -1.64
C VAL A 62 2.18 -1.46 -1.34
N SER A 63 1.59 -2.63 -1.09
CA SER A 63 2.35 -3.88 -0.93
C SER A 63 3.18 -4.23 -2.16
N ASP A 64 2.70 -3.89 -3.36
CA ASP A 64 3.40 -4.21 -4.60
C ASP A 64 4.71 -3.44 -4.76
N LEU A 65 4.86 -2.28 -4.09
CA LEU A 65 6.11 -1.52 -4.03
C LEU A 65 7.26 -2.29 -3.36
N TYR A 66 6.98 -3.40 -2.68
CA TYR A 66 8.03 -4.27 -2.13
C TYR A 66 8.57 -5.27 -3.14
N PHE A 67 7.86 -5.48 -4.25
CA PHE A 67 8.13 -6.57 -5.20
C PHE A 67 8.34 -6.07 -6.64
N ALA A 68 7.72 -4.96 -7.01
CA ALA A 68 7.70 -4.45 -8.37
C ALA A 68 7.95 -2.93 -8.41
N GLU A 69 8.79 -2.49 -9.35
CA GLU A 69 9.02 -1.08 -9.61
C GLU A 69 7.80 -0.45 -10.32
N PRO A 70 7.24 0.66 -9.82
CA PRO A 70 5.98 1.22 -10.29
C PRO A 70 6.17 2.14 -11.52
N HIS A 71 6.59 1.58 -12.66
CA HIS A 71 6.75 2.32 -13.91
C HIS A 71 5.42 2.88 -14.41
N ASP A 72 5.40 4.17 -14.78
CA ASP A 72 4.22 4.90 -15.29
C ASP A 72 3.01 4.95 -14.33
N ILE A 73 3.18 4.55 -13.07
CA ILE A 73 2.14 4.62 -12.04
C ILE A 73 2.21 5.98 -11.33
N LYS A 74 1.07 6.68 -11.24
CA LYS A 74 0.94 7.99 -10.55
C LYS A 74 0.24 7.89 -9.20
N GLU A 75 -0.52 6.82 -8.99
CA GLU A 75 -1.27 6.57 -7.76
C GLU A 75 -1.23 5.08 -7.43
N VAL A 76 -1.04 4.75 -6.15
CA VAL A 76 -1.05 3.38 -5.64
C VAL A 76 -2.14 3.23 -4.60
N TYR A 77 -2.81 2.09 -4.58
CA TYR A 77 -3.88 1.84 -3.63
C TYR A 77 -3.31 1.45 -2.27
N SER A 78 -3.66 2.20 -1.22
CA SER A 78 -3.31 1.84 0.15
C SER A 78 -4.40 0.96 0.74
N GLU A 79 -4.07 -0.31 0.91
CA GLU A 79 -4.88 -1.35 1.55
C GLU A 79 -5.18 -0.99 3.01
N THR A 80 -4.21 -0.40 3.70
CA THR A 80 -4.36 -0.01 5.11
C THR A 80 -5.33 1.17 5.29
N MET A 81 -5.37 2.09 4.31
CA MET A 81 -6.17 3.31 4.34
C MET A 81 -7.48 3.21 3.54
N GLY A 82 -7.58 2.23 2.64
CA GLY A 82 -8.73 2.03 1.77
C GLY A 82 -8.86 3.06 0.64
N ARG A 83 -7.76 3.68 0.20
CA ARG A 83 -7.77 4.80 -0.77
C ARG A 83 -6.47 4.89 -1.56
N PHE A 84 -6.50 5.63 -2.68
CA PHE A 84 -5.28 5.95 -3.43
C PHE A 84 -4.40 6.98 -2.71
N LEU A 85 -3.09 6.75 -2.83
CA LEU A 85 -2.02 7.66 -2.46
C LEU A 85 -1.23 8.04 -3.71
N LYS A 86 -0.78 9.29 -3.79
CA LYS A 86 0.03 9.76 -4.91
C LYS A 86 1.45 9.22 -4.79
N ILE A 87 1.99 8.75 -5.90
CA ILE A 87 3.40 8.38 -6.02
C ILE A 87 4.04 9.21 -7.13
N ARG A 88 5.26 9.68 -6.89
CA ARG A 88 6.02 10.46 -7.88
C ARG A 88 7.33 9.76 -8.15
N GLN A 89 7.60 9.49 -9.43
CA GLN A 89 8.93 9.11 -9.86
C GLN A 89 9.88 10.30 -9.70
N LEU A 90 11.04 10.02 -9.14
CA LEU A 90 12.20 10.90 -9.03
C LEU A 90 13.32 10.33 -9.91
N GLU A 91 14.51 10.93 -9.84
CA GLU A 91 15.69 10.44 -10.55
C GLU A 91 16.17 9.08 -9.98
N ASP A 92 16.97 8.37 -10.78
CA ASP A 92 17.70 7.15 -10.38
C ASP A 92 16.84 6.03 -9.78
N GLY A 93 15.64 5.78 -10.34
CA GLY A 93 14.77 4.69 -9.89
C GLY A 93 14.19 4.91 -8.49
N ARG A 94 14.15 6.17 -8.03
CA ARG A 94 13.58 6.54 -6.74
C ARG A 94 12.15 7.04 -6.89
N TYR A 95 11.29 6.68 -5.95
CA TYR A 95 9.88 7.04 -5.94
C TYR A 95 9.48 7.60 -4.58
N ALA A 96 8.70 8.68 -4.58
CA ALA A 96 8.16 9.31 -3.38
C ALA A 96 6.65 9.03 -3.27
N LEU A 97 6.27 8.25 -2.25
CA LEU A 97 4.88 8.03 -1.87
C LEU A 97 4.43 9.12 -0.89
N VAL A 98 3.40 9.87 -1.25
CA VAL A 98 2.89 10.99 -0.44
C VAL A 98 1.77 10.51 0.47
N MET A 99 2.02 10.59 1.78
CA MET A 99 1.07 10.27 2.84
C MET A 99 0.07 11.42 3.04
N GLN A 100 -1.04 11.15 3.71
CA GLN A 100 -2.09 12.15 3.92
C GLN A 100 -1.68 13.31 4.83
N ASP A 101 -0.73 13.08 5.73
CA ASP A 101 -0.17 14.10 6.60
C ASP A 101 0.93 14.94 5.91
N GLY A 102 1.12 14.75 4.59
CA GLY A 102 2.15 15.41 3.81
C GLY A 102 3.54 14.78 3.94
N LYS A 103 3.72 13.80 4.83
CA LYS A 103 4.98 13.06 4.93
C LYS A 103 5.19 12.20 3.68
N GLN A 104 6.45 11.87 3.43
CA GLN A 104 6.84 11.09 2.27
C GLN A 104 7.60 9.85 2.71
N ASN A 105 7.26 8.73 2.08
CA ASN A 105 8.07 7.52 2.11
C ASN A 105 8.78 7.39 0.77
N PHE A 106 10.03 6.95 0.79
CA PHE A 106 10.83 6.80 -0.42
C PHE A 106 11.12 5.33 -0.68
N TYR A 107 10.98 4.92 -1.93
CA TYR A 107 11.29 3.59 -2.43
C TYR A 107 12.34 3.76 -3.53
N THR A 108 13.51 3.19 -3.36
CA THR A 108 14.59 3.23 -4.34
C THR A 108 14.80 1.84 -4.90
N TYR A 109 14.76 1.73 -6.23
CA TYR A 109 14.98 0.49 -6.96
C TYR A 109 16.35 0.52 -7.63
N SER A 110 16.96 -0.65 -7.74
CA SER A 110 18.18 -0.85 -8.50
C SER A 110 18.01 -2.09 -9.38
N LYS A 111 18.12 -1.90 -10.69
CA LYS A 111 17.90 -2.96 -11.70
C LYS A 111 16.53 -3.65 -11.52
N GLY A 112 15.46 -2.87 -11.29
CA GLY A 112 14.10 -3.40 -11.11
C GLY A 112 13.79 -3.99 -9.73
N ARG A 113 14.77 -4.04 -8.80
CA ARG A 113 14.58 -4.61 -7.46
C ARG A 113 14.60 -3.53 -6.40
N LEU A 114 13.67 -3.59 -5.45
CA LEU A 114 13.64 -2.66 -4.32
C LEU A 114 14.93 -2.79 -3.50
N ALA A 115 15.72 -1.73 -3.47
CA ALA A 115 17.01 -1.69 -2.80
C ALA A 115 16.95 -0.96 -1.45
N LEU A 116 16.11 0.06 -1.32
CA LEU A 116 15.99 0.88 -0.12
C LEU A 116 14.55 1.38 0.06
N VAL A 117 14.03 1.27 1.29
CA VAL A 117 12.82 1.95 1.73
C VAL A 117 13.19 2.93 2.83
N GLU A 118 12.70 4.15 2.75
CA GLU A 118 12.91 5.19 3.76
C GLU A 118 11.55 5.72 4.24
N ILE A 119 11.26 5.57 5.52
CA ILE A 119 9.99 5.96 6.13
C ILE A 119 10.24 7.10 7.10
N ASN A 120 9.56 8.22 6.86
CA ASN A 120 9.60 9.36 7.78
C ASN A 120 8.52 9.20 8.85
N HIS A 121 8.93 8.83 10.06
CA HIS A 121 8.06 8.73 11.22
C HIS A 121 8.25 9.95 12.14
N ALA A 122 7.28 10.23 13.01
CA ALA A 122 7.35 11.36 13.95
C ALA A 122 8.55 11.28 14.91
N LEU A 123 9.02 10.06 15.19
CA LEU A 123 10.15 9.79 16.09
C LEU A 123 11.50 9.78 15.37
N GLY A 124 11.52 9.92 14.04
CA GLY A 124 12.73 9.84 13.23
C GLY A 124 12.54 9.06 11.92
N LYS A 125 13.65 8.80 11.24
CA LYS A 125 13.66 8.11 9.95
C LYS A 125 14.02 6.64 10.13
N ALA A 126 13.16 5.75 9.65
CA ALA A 126 13.46 4.32 9.54
C ALA A 126 13.91 4.02 8.10
N SER A 127 14.89 3.13 7.95
CA SER A 127 15.33 2.67 6.63
C SER A 127 15.52 1.16 6.58
N PHE A 128 15.09 0.57 5.47
CA PHE A 128 15.23 -0.86 5.18
C PHE A 128 16.03 -1.00 3.91
N ARG A 129 17.17 -1.69 3.96
CA ARG A 129 18.04 -1.89 2.80
C ARG A 129 18.13 -3.37 2.48
N LEU A 130 17.96 -3.71 1.20
CA LEU A 130 18.24 -5.04 0.72
C LEU A 130 19.75 -5.28 0.75
N LEU A 131 20.19 -6.28 1.50
CA LEU A 131 21.58 -6.71 1.53
C LEU A 131 21.73 -7.92 0.60
N GLU A 132 22.53 -7.78 -0.44
CA GLU A 132 22.92 -8.93 -1.26
C GLU A 132 23.89 -9.79 -0.43
N LYS A 133 23.58 -11.09 -0.29
CA LYS A 133 24.55 -12.04 0.26
C LYS A 133 25.71 -12.15 -0.73
N LYS A 134 26.92 -11.91 -0.23
CA LYS A 134 28.17 -12.18 -0.96
C LYS A 134 28.37 -13.69 -1.13
#